data_AF-A0A7S3SBZ6-F1
#
_entry.id   AF-A0A7S3SBZ6-F1
#
_cell.length_a   1.000
_cell.length_b   1.000
_cell.length_c   1.000
_cell.angle_alpha   90.00
_cell.angle_beta   90.00
_cell.angle_gamma   90.00
#
_symmetry.space_group_name_H-M   'P 1'
#
loop_
_entity.id
_entity.type
_entity.pdbx_description
1 polymer ?
#
loop_
_entity_poly.entity_id
_entity_poly.type
_entity_poly.pdbx_seq_one_letter_code
_entity_poly.pdbx_strand_id
1 'polypeptide(L)'
;GEFLDEGLRQQCVGEHAGARLWYDSAAAELHSPVLLLYPEASTSDFIQDVAEGERLADHLEEMFGEAAERSPPWDTERKYAAPALQPYLVLDADGEAGVGTCRRLDASTALLPQLAALCAEGYTVPGVPIVHVVVRRSAFER
;
A
#
# COMPACT_ATOMS: atom_id res chain seq x y z
N GLY A 1 2.23 17.97 14.21
CA GLY A 1 3.52 17.28 14.08
C GLY A 1 4.28 17.96 12.97
N GLU A 2 5.61 18.02 13.06
CA GLU A 2 6.43 18.34 11.88
C GLU A 2 6.22 17.21 10.85
N PHE A 3 5.88 17.60 9.63
CA PHE A 3 5.55 16.70 8.54
C PHE A 3 6.75 15.82 8.15
N LEU A 4 6.48 14.58 7.75
CA LEU A 4 7.52 13.65 7.32
C LEU A 4 7.95 13.82 5.85
N ASP A 5 7.12 14.37 4.95
CA ASP A 5 7.51 14.53 3.53
C ASP A 5 6.71 15.59 2.73
N GLU A 6 7.42 16.52 2.08
CA GLU A 6 6.82 17.52 1.17
C GLU A 6 6.49 16.97 -0.23
N GLY A 7 7.13 15.88 -0.66
CA GLY A 7 6.95 15.28 -1.99
C GLY A 7 5.58 14.65 -2.18
N LEU A 8 5.10 13.88 -1.20
CA LEU A 8 3.74 13.35 -1.20
C LEU A 8 2.70 14.47 -1.14
N ARG A 9 2.94 15.53 -0.36
CA ARG A 9 2.03 16.67 -0.29
C ARG A 9 1.80 17.35 -1.64
N GLN A 10 2.82 17.43 -2.50
CA GLN A 10 2.66 17.99 -3.85
C GLN A 10 1.68 17.21 -4.72
N GLN A 11 1.41 15.94 -4.38
CA GLN A 11 0.45 15.09 -5.08
C GLN A 11 -0.98 15.20 -4.52
N CYS A 12 -1.20 15.94 -3.43
CA CYS A 12 -2.52 16.08 -2.81
C CYS A 12 -3.48 16.87 -3.70
N VAL A 13 -4.70 16.36 -3.87
CA VAL A 13 -5.72 16.97 -4.73
C VAL A 13 -6.95 17.39 -3.93
N GLY A 14 -6.77 18.32 -2.99
CA GLY A 14 -7.85 18.93 -2.19
C GLY A 14 -8.08 18.28 -0.83
N GLU A 15 -9.24 18.58 -0.22
CA GLU A 15 -9.58 18.22 1.17
C GLU A 15 -10.46 16.96 1.28
N HIS A 16 -11.12 16.52 0.20
CA HIS A 16 -11.87 15.25 0.16
C HIS A 16 -11.88 14.70 -1.27
N ALA A 17 -11.05 13.69 -1.53
CA ALA A 17 -10.90 13.15 -2.88
C ALA A 17 -10.70 11.64 -2.83
N GLY A 18 -11.73 10.86 -2.46
CA GLY A 18 -11.69 9.40 -2.30
C GLY A 18 -10.53 8.69 -3.02
N ALA A 19 -10.59 8.53 -4.34
CA ALA A 19 -9.56 7.80 -5.12
C ALA A 19 -8.26 8.57 -5.41
N ARG A 20 -7.85 9.57 -4.61
CA ARG A 20 -6.61 10.36 -4.77
C ARG A 20 -5.97 10.65 -3.43
N LEU A 21 -4.67 10.92 -3.38
CA LEU A 21 -4.03 11.42 -2.17
C LEU A 21 -4.65 12.77 -1.76
N TRP A 22 -5.02 12.90 -0.48
CA TRP A 22 -5.59 14.13 0.08
C TRP A 22 -5.11 14.33 1.52
N TYR A 23 -5.34 15.53 2.06
CA TYR A 23 -4.90 15.89 3.41
C TYR A 23 -6.10 16.33 4.25
N ASP A 24 -6.29 15.69 5.41
CA ASP A 24 -7.26 16.10 6.42
C ASP A 24 -6.63 17.20 7.27
N SER A 25 -7.09 18.44 7.10
CA SER A 25 -6.60 19.58 7.87
C SER A 25 -7.08 19.60 9.32
N ALA A 26 -8.18 18.93 9.64
CA ALA A 26 -8.74 18.85 10.99
C ALA A 26 -8.01 17.78 11.82
N ALA A 27 -7.72 16.62 11.23
CA ALA A 27 -6.92 15.57 11.86
C ALA A 27 -5.41 15.82 11.75
N ALA A 28 -5.00 16.69 10.83
CA ALA A 28 -3.61 16.92 10.45
C ALA A 28 -2.90 15.66 9.96
N GLU A 29 -3.56 14.92 9.07
CA GLU A 29 -3.16 13.59 8.60
C GLU A 29 -3.29 13.46 7.07
N LEU A 30 -2.37 12.73 6.45
CA LEU A 30 -2.47 12.36 5.03
C LEU A 30 -3.34 11.11 4.82
N HIS A 31 -4.07 11.10 3.71
CA HIS A 31 -4.92 9.99 3.31
C HIS A 31 -4.59 9.56 1.89
N SER A 32 -4.39 8.26 1.69
CA SER A 32 -3.96 7.71 0.41
C SER A 32 -4.83 6.54 -0.04
N PRO A 33 -5.30 6.53 -1.30
CA PRO A 33 -5.87 5.34 -1.90
C PRO A 33 -4.75 4.34 -2.22
N VAL A 34 -5.02 3.04 -2.10
CA VAL A 34 -4.04 2.00 -2.38
C VAL A 34 -4.66 0.93 -3.28
N LEU A 35 -3.95 0.57 -4.36
CA LEU A 35 -4.31 -0.58 -5.18
C LEU A 35 -3.53 -1.80 -4.71
N LEU A 36 -4.22 -2.81 -4.18
CA LEU A 36 -3.65 -4.11 -3.88
C LEU A 36 -3.74 -5.01 -5.11
N LEU A 37 -2.61 -5.56 -5.53
CA LEU A 37 -2.53 -6.56 -6.59
C LEU A 37 -2.21 -7.92 -5.98
N TYR A 38 -2.91 -8.96 -6.41
CA TYR A 38 -2.65 -10.35 -6.03
C TYR A 38 -2.21 -11.13 -7.27
N PRO A 39 -0.90 -11.15 -7.60
CA PRO A 39 -0.41 -11.74 -8.85
C PRO A 39 -0.78 -13.22 -9.00
N GLU A 40 -0.78 -13.98 -7.89
CA GLU A 40 -1.09 -15.41 -7.86
C GLU A 40 -2.52 -15.70 -8.31
N ALA A 41 -3.45 -14.84 -7.92
CA ALA A 41 -4.88 -14.96 -8.24
C ALA A 41 -5.30 -14.12 -9.47
N SER A 42 -4.38 -13.35 -10.05
CA SER A 42 -4.65 -12.41 -11.16
C SER A 42 -5.83 -11.48 -10.86
N THR A 43 -5.90 -10.99 -9.63
CA THR A 43 -6.99 -10.12 -9.15
C THR A 43 -6.44 -8.97 -8.31
N SER A 44 -7.32 -8.07 -7.89
CA SER A 44 -6.94 -6.82 -7.22
C SER A 44 -8.08 -6.27 -6.36
N ASP A 45 -7.73 -5.56 -5.30
CA ASP A 45 -8.65 -4.74 -4.51
C ASP A 45 -8.18 -3.30 -4.45
N PHE A 46 -9.11 -2.38 -4.25
CA PHE A 46 -8.82 -0.95 -4.14
C PHE A 46 -9.31 -0.42 -2.80
N ILE A 47 -8.36 -0.08 -1.92
CA ILE A 47 -8.64 0.58 -0.65
C ILE A 47 -8.72 2.07 -0.94
N GLN A 48 -9.87 2.67 -0.72
CA GLN A 48 -10.12 4.06 -1.10
C GLN A 48 -9.43 5.05 -0.16
N ASP A 49 -9.23 4.67 1.10
CA ASP A 49 -8.75 5.57 2.13
C ASP A 49 -7.88 4.81 3.14
N VAL A 50 -6.58 5.12 3.13
CA VAL A 50 -5.60 4.67 4.12
C VAL A 50 -5.01 5.90 4.78
N ALA A 51 -5.29 6.09 6.07
CA ALA A 51 -4.77 7.22 6.83
C ALA A 51 -3.28 7.05 7.17
N GLU A 52 -2.57 8.15 7.41
CA GLU A 52 -1.11 8.19 7.61
C GLU A 52 -0.62 7.28 8.73
N GLY A 53 -1.40 7.13 9.79
CA GLY A 53 -1.10 6.27 10.93
C GLY A 53 -1.56 4.82 10.79
N GLU A 54 -2.33 4.47 9.76
CA GLU A 54 -2.87 3.12 9.60
C GLU A 54 -1.83 2.14 9.08
N ARG A 55 -1.80 0.95 9.69
CA ARG A 55 -0.89 -0.12 9.30
C ARG A 55 -1.53 -0.97 8.21
N LEU A 56 -0.72 -1.37 7.25
CA LEU A 56 -1.20 -2.24 6.18
C LEU A 56 -1.68 -3.60 6.71
N ALA A 57 -1.11 -4.09 7.81
CA ALA A 57 -1.57 -5.32 8.47
C ALA A 57 -3.00 -5.22 8.99
N ASP A 58 -3.46 -4.05 9.44
CA ASP A 58 -4.84 -3.88 9.95
C ASP A 58 -5.84 -4.04 8.79
N HIS A 59 -5.55 -3.41 7.64
CA HIS A 59 -6.31 -3.59 6.41
C HIS A 59 -6.29 -5.04 5.90
N LEU A 60 -5.12 -5.69 5.91
CA LEU A 60 -5.00 -7.09 5.49
C LEU A 60 -5.74 -8.04 6.44
N GLU A 61 -5.78 -7.76 7.75
CA GLU A 61 -6.55 -8.55 8.71
C GLU A 61 -8.07 -8.37 8.51
N GLU A 62 -8.54 -7.17 8.16
CA GLU A 62 -9.95 -6.96 7.81
C GLU A 62 -10.36 -7.76 6.56
N MET A 63 -9.46 -7.85 5.57
CA MET A 63 -9.71 -8.51 4.30
C MET A 63 -9.50 -10.04 4.34
N PHE A 64 -8.51 -10.50 5.10
CA PHE A 64 -7.97 -11.88 5.06
C PHE A 64 -7.81 -12.53 6.43
N GLY A 65 -8.21 -11.86 7.50
CA GLY A 65 -8.10 -12.33 8.88
C GLY A 65 -9.19 -13.30 9.29
N GLU A 66 -9.10 -13.81 10.51
CA GLU A 66 -10.11 -14.72 11.07
C GLU A 66 -11.47 -14.03 11.27
N ALA A 67 -11.44 -12.71 11.52
CA ALA A 67 -12.61 -11.87 11.70
C ALA A 67 -13.24 -11.39 10.38
N ALA A 68 -12.58 -11.63 9.24
CA ALA A 68 -13.12 -11.24 7.93
C ALA A 68 -14.45 -11.95 7.68
N GLU A 69 -15.51 -11.19 7.34
CA GLU A 69 -16.86 -11.74 7.20
C GLU A 69 -16.91 -12.93 6.23
N ARG A 70 -16.10 -12.87 5.16
CA ARG A 70 -15.86 -13.98 4.24
C ARG A 70 -14.46 -13.88 3.63
N SER A 71 -13.74 -15.00 3.65
CA SER A 71 -12.57 -15.21 2.79
C SER A 71 -12.96 -14.93 1.33
N PRO A 72 -12.09 -14.28 0.53
CA PRO A 72 -12.40 -14.01 -0.86
C PRO A 72 -12.71 -15.30 -1.64
N PRO A 73 -13.71 -15.29 -2.55
CA PRO A 73 -14.16 -16.50 -3.25
C PRO A 73 -13.09 -17.10 -4.17
N TRP A 74 -12.09 -16.32 -4.54
CA TRP A 74 -10.95 -16.77 -5.34
C TRP A 74 -9.89 -17.51 -4.50
N ASP A 75 -9.82 -17.28 -3.19
CA ASP A 75 -8.86 -17.94 -2.30
C ASP A 75 -9.41 -19.28 -1.77
N THR A 76 -9.71 -20.18 -2.71
CA THR A 76 -10.29 -21.50 -2.39
C THR A 76 -9.38 -22.37 -1.53
N GLU A 77 -8.06 -22.15 -1.60
CA GLU A 77 -7.05 -22.88 -0.83
C GLU A 77 -6.72 -22.20 0.52
N ARG A 78 -7.33 -21.04 0.83
CA ARG A 78 -7.05 -20.23 2.03
C ARG A 78 -5.57 -19.92 2.22
N LYS A 79 -4.87 -19.63 1.12
CA LYS A 79 -3.45 -19.29 1.13
C LYS A 79 -3.22 -17.86 1.58
N TYR A 80 -4.19 -16.98 1.32
CA TYR A 80 -4.14 -15.58 1.69
C TYR A 80 -4.67 -15.41 3.11
N ALA A 81 -3.88 -15.84 4.08
CA ALA A 81 -4.08 -15.52 5.50
C ALA A 81 -3.18 -14.33 5.86
N ALA A 82 -3.72 -13.30 6.53
CA ALA A 82 -2.99 -12.07 6.89
C ALA A 82 -1.53 -12.28 7.39
N PRO A 83 -1.21 -13.19 8.34
CA PRO A 83 0.17 -13.39 8.80
C PRO A 83 1.12 -14.03 7.75
N ALA A 84 0.56 -14.64 6.72
CA ALA A 84 1.30 -15.25 5.62
C ALA A 84 1.52 -14.28 4.44
N LEU A 85 0.94 -13.07 4.47
CA LEU A 85 1.07 -12.11 3.39
C LEU A 85 2.34 -11.26 3.51
N GLN A 86 2.94 -10.96 2.35
CA GLN A 86 4.08 -10.07 2.23
C GLN A 86 3.79 -9.00 1.15
N PRO A 87 3.65 -7.73 1.54
CA PRO A 87 3.48 -6.63 0.59
C PRO A 87 4.81 -6.14 0.00
N TYR A 88 4.75 -5.71 -1.26
CA TYR A 88 5.85 -5.16 -2.05
C TYR A 88 5.39 -3.99 -2.92
N LEU A 89 6.29 -3.06 -3.21
CA LEU A 89 6.13 -2.04 -4.26
C LEU A 89 7.11 -2.31 -5.40
N VAL A 90 6.73 -1.94 -6.61
CA VAL A 90 7.64 -1.86 -7.75
C VAL A 90 7.67 -0.41 -8.19
N LEU A 91 8.81 0.26 -7.98
CA LEU A 91 8.96 1.70 -8.19
C LEU A 91 10.09 1.98 -9.17
N ASP A 92 9.92 3.00 -10.00
CA ASP A 92 11.02 3.55 -10.78
C ASP A 92 11.91 4.43 -9.89
N ALA A 93 13.22 4.35 -10.10
CA ALA A 93 14.14 5.32 -9.53
C ALA A 93 14.11 6.61 -10.34
N ASP A 94 14.36 7.74 -9.70
CA ASP A 94 14.33 9.05 -10.35
C ASP A 94 15.28 9.09 -11.55
N GLY A 95 14.72 9.40 -12.72
CA GLY A 95 15.47 9.49 -13.98
C GLY A 95 15.76 8.17 -14.70
N GLU A 96 15.45 7.02 -14.10
CA GLU A 96 15.69 5.67 -14.66
C GLU A 96 14.37 4.92 -14.85
N ALA A 97 13.50 5.46 -15.71
CA ALA A 97 12.21 4.85 -16.01
C ALA A 97 12.36 3.51 -16.74
N GLY A 98 11.73 2.45 -16.21
CA GLY A 98 11.60 1.16 -16.92
C GLY A 98 12.37 -0.01 -16.32
N VAL A 99 13.18 0.19 -15.27
CA VAL A 99 13.78 -0.88 -14.47
C VAL A 99 13.18 -0.82 -13.06
N GLY A 100 11.90 -1.17 -12.96
CA GLY A 100 11.17 -1.14 -11.70
C GLY A 100 11.91 -1.90 -10.59
N THR A 101 12.24 -1.20 -9.51
CA THR A 101 12.91 -1.75 -8.34
C THR A 101 11.88 -2.27 -7.36
N CYS A 102 12.01 -3.54 -6.98
CA CYS A 102 11.14 -4.16 -5.99
C CYS A 102 11.55 -3.74 -4.58
N ARG A 103 10.63 -3.18 -3.80
CA ARG A 103 10.83 -2.80 -2.40
C ARG A 103 9.83 -3.53 -1.52
N ARG A 104 10.35 -4.30 -0.56
CA ARG A 104 9.53 -4.98 0.43
C ARG A 104 8.98 -3.98 1.45
N LEU A 105 7.70 -4.08 1.77
CA LEU A 105 7.05 -3.28 2.80
C LEU A 105 6.95 -4.07 4.12
N ASP A 106 7.02 -3.36 5.25
CA ASP A 106 6.67 -3.89 6.55
C ASP A 106 5.19 -3.63 6.83
N ALA A 107 4.37 -4.68 6.74
CA ALA A 107 2.94 -4.60 6.98
C ALA A 107 2.59 -4.16 8.41
N SER A 108 3.49 -4.38 9.38
CA SER A 108 3.26 -4.04 10.79
C SER A 108 3.43 -2.55 11.11
N THR A 109 3.84 -1.76 10.11
CA THR A 109 4.03 -0.31 10.24
C THR A 109 3.11 0.44 9.28
N ALA A 110 2.95 1.75 9.51
CA ALA A 110 2.10 2.57 8.69
C ALA A 110 2.63 2.69 7.25
N LEU A 111 1.74 2.68 6.25
CA LEU A 111 2.13 2.65 4.85
C LEU A 111 2.77 3.98 4.41
N LEU A 112 2.13 5.10 4.72
CA LEU A 112 2.52 6.41 4.22
C LEU A 112 3.94 6.84 4.64
N PRO A 113 4.37 6.66 5.89
CA PRO A 113 5.77 6.91 6.28
C PRO A 113 6.79 6.06 5.52
N GLN A 114 6.45 4.82 5.15
CA GLN A 114 7.31 3.99 4.32
C GLN A 114 7.42 4.54 2.90
N LEU A 115 6.31 5.02 2.32
CA LEU A 115 6.31 5.66 1.00
C LEU A 115 7.13 6.96 0.99
N ALA A 116 6.97 7.79 2.01
CA ALA A 116 7.76 9.00 2.23
C ALA A 116 9.27 8.70 2.27
N ALA A 117 9.67 7.67 3.02
CA ALA A 117 11.06 7.24 3.08
C ALA A 117 11.60 6.82 1.70
N LEU A 118 10.79 6.14 0.88
CA LEU A 118 11.16 5.79 -0.49
C LEU A 118 11.29 7.02 -1.40
N CYS A 119 10.41 8.01 -1.28
CA CYS A 119 10.58 9.28 -1.98
C CYS A 119 11.90 9.97 -1.60
N ALA A 120 12.25 10.00 -0.31
CA ALA A 120 13.53 10.55 0.15
C ALA A 120 14.76 9.76 -0.33
N GLU A 121 14.60 8.47 -0.65
CA GLU A 121 15.63 7.64 -1.29
C GLU A 121 15.75 7.86 -2.81
N GLY A 122 14.90 8.71 -3.41
CA GLY A 122 14.90 9.00 -4.85
C GLY A 122 14.05 8.03 -5.67
N TYR A 123 13.03 7.41 -5.07
CA TYR A 123 12.02 6.66 -5.81
C TYR A 123 10.79 7.51 -6.11
N THR A 124 10.26 7.38 -7.32
CA THR A 124 9.00 8.00 -7.68
C THR A 124 7.84 7.12 -7.20
N VAL A 125 7.12 7.57 -6.18
CA VAL A 125 5.87 6.94 -5.72
C VAL A 125 4.69 7.55 -6.48
N PRO A 126 3.86 6.74 -7.17
CA PRO A 126 2.68 7.24 -7.86
C PRO A 126 1.61 7.70 -6.88
N GLY A 127 0.77 8.65 -7.30
CA GLY A 127 -0.32 9.18 -6.47
C GLY A 127 -1.38 8.15 -6.04
N VAL A 128 -1.38 6.97 -6.67
CA VAL A 128 -2.04 5.76 -6.18
C VAL A 128 -0.98 4.66 -6.10
N PRO A 129 -0.41 4.40 -4.91
CA PRO A 129 0.53 3.31 -4.69
C PRO A 129 -0.06 1.96 -5.12
N ILE A 130 0.73 1.19 -5.86
CA ILE A 130 0.38 -0.16 -6.31
C ILE A 130 1.18 -1.16 -5.48
N VAL A 131 0.50 -1.81 -4.53
CA VAL A 131 1.11 -2.78 -3.62
C VAL A 131 0.82 -4.18 -4.10
N HIS A 132 1.88 -4.93 -4.43
CA HIS A 132 1.79 -6.35 -4.72
C HIS A 132 1.76 -7.14 -3.41
N VAL A 133 0.68 -7.90 -3.19
CA VAL A 133 0.49 -8.76 -2.02
C VAL A 133 0.64 -10.21 -2.45
N VAL A 134 1.69 -10.86 -1.94
CA VAL A 134 2.03 -12.26 -2.26
C VAL A 134 2.05 -13.09 -0.99
N VAL A 135 1.88 -14.40 -1.14
CA VAL A 135 2.00 -15.33 -0.03
C VAL A 135 3.48 -15.62 0.22
N ARG A 136 3.92 -15.54 1.48
CA ARG A 136 5.30 -15.86 1.87
C ARG A 136 5.66 -17.27 1.41
N ARG A 137 6.87 -17.42 0.88
CA ARG A 137 7.44 -18.64 0.30
C ARG A 137 6.72 -19.16 -0.95
N SER A 138 5.86 -18.34 -1.57
CA SER A 138 5.31 -18.67 -2.89
C SER A 138 6.34 -18.41 -3.99
N ALA A 139 6.05 -18.88 -5.21
CA ALA A 139 6.87 -18.60 -6.38
C ALA A 139 6.91 -17.11 -6.77
N PHE A 140 6.10 -16.27 -6.11
CA PHE A 140 5.95 -14.85 -6.38
C PHE A 140 6.60 -13.97 -5.31
N GLU A 141 7.08 -14.55 -4.20
CA GLU A 141 7.89 -13.85 -3.21
C GLU A 141 9.25 -13.47 -3.82
N ARG A 142 9.61 -12.17 -3.72
CA ARG A 142 10.84 -11.58 -4.27
C ARG A 142 11.79 -11.09 -3.18
#